data_AF-A0A849QQN3-F1
#
_entry.id   AF-A0A849QQN3-F1
#
_cell.length_a   1.000
_cell.length_b   1.000
_cell.length_c   1.000
_cell.angle_alpha   90.00
_cell.angle_beta   90.00
_cell.angle_gamma   90.00
#
_symmetry.space_group_name_H-M   'P 1'
#
loop_
_entity.id
_entity.type
_entity.pdbx_description
1 polymer ?
#
loop_
_entity_poly.entity_id
_entity_poly.type
_entity_poly.pdbx_seq_one_letter_code
_entity_poly.pdbx_strand_id
1 'polypeptide(L)' 'MVKGGFKALRVWQKGKDLAVYIYRMTNTGDFAKDYGLKDQIRRATVSIPSNIAEGDERARDKEAVRYFYIGKFMGHLLRY' A
#
# COMPACT_ATOMS: atom_id res chain seq x y z
N MET A 1 -16.58 1.37 -24.84
CA MET A 1 -16.65 1.87 -23.45
C MET A 1 -15.29 1.66 -22.80
N VAL A 2 -14.73 2.69 -22.16
CA VAL A 2 -13.36 2.71 -21.62
C VAL A 2 -13.17 1.55 -20.63
N LYS A 3 -12.40 0.52 -21.01
CA LYS A 3 -11.96 -0.55 -20.09
C LYS A 3 -11.01 0.10 -19.08
N GLY A 4 -11.51 0.45 -17.90
CA GLY A 4 -10.75 1.15 -16.87
C GLY A 4 -9.65 0.32 -16.19
N GLY A 5 -9.37 -0.90 -16.65
CA GLY A 5 -8.35 -1.82 -16.11
C GLY A 5 -8.31 -1.88 -14.57
N PHE A 6 -7.15 -2.23 -14.03
CA PHE A 6 -6.92 -2.24 -12.59
C PHE A 6 -7.16 -0.88 -11.92
N LYS A 7 -7.01 0.23 -12.67
CA LYS A 7 -7.21 1.59 -12.15
C LYS A 7 -8.66 1.88 -11.75
N ALA A 8 -9.62 1.19 -12.38
CA ALA A 8 -11.03 1.26 -12.01
C ALA A 8 -11.37 0.42 -10.76
N LEU A 9 -10.50 -0.50 -10.35
CA LEU A 9 -10.74 -1.32 -9.17
C LEU A 9 -10.67 -0.45 -7.92
N ARG A 10 -11.77 -0.43 -7.15
CA ARG A 10 -11.85 0.31 -5.88
C ARG A 10 -10.78 -0.16 -4.88
N VAL A 11 -10.40 -1.44 -4.93
CA VAL A 11 -9.33 -2.00 -4.09
C VAL A 11 -7.95 -1.46 -4.50
N TRP A 12 -7.69 -1.27 -5.80
CA TRP A 12 -6.45 -0.64 -6.28
C TRP A 12 -6.36 0.83 -5.85
N GLN A 13 -7.46 1.58 -6.00
CA GLN A 13 -7.52 2.99 -5.58
C GLN A 13 -7.22 3.14 -4.08
N LYS A 14 -7.86 2.31 -3.25
CA LYS A 14 -7.59 2.28 -1.80
C LYS A 14 -6.14 1.89 -1.47
N GLY A 15 -5.56 0.93 -2.20
CA GLY A 15 -4.16 0.55 -2.05
C GLY A 15 -3.20 1.69 -2.40
N LYS A 16 -3.48 2.42 -3.48
CA LYS A 16 -2.72 3.61 -3.88
C LYS A 16 -2.80 4.70 -2.83
N ASP A 17 -4.00 4.99 -2.33
CA ASP A 17 -4.19 6.03 -1.32
C ASP A 17 -3.49 5.69 -0.01
N LEU A 18 -3.50 4.41 0.38
CA LEU A 18 -2.72 3.91 1.53
C LEU A 18 -1.21 4.12 1.31
N ALA A 19 -0.67 3.80 0.14
CA ALA A 19 0.73 4.03 -0.18
C ALA A 19 1.11 5.50 -0.07
N VAL A 20 0.29 6.41 -0.59
CA VAL A 20 0.49 7.86 -0.47
C VAL A 20 0.47 8.30 0.99
N TYR A 21 -0.50 7.83 1.77
CA TYR A 21 -0.61 8.14 3.19
C TYR A 21 0.64 7.71 3.97
N ILE A 22 1.10 6.47 3.76
CA ILE A 22 2.31 5.94 4.39
C ILE A 22 3.55 6.73 3.97
N TYR A 23 3.69 7.11 2.70
CA TYR A 23 4.80 7.96 2.25
C TYR A 23 4.85 9.30 3.00
N ARG A 24 3.68 9.93 3.22
CA ARG A 24 3.57 11.19 3.97
C ARG A 24 3.96 10.99 5.44
N MET A 25 3.36 10.01 6.11
CA MET A 25 3.64 9.72 7.53
C MET A 25 5.11 9.38 7.79
N THR A 26 5.72 8.60 6.89
CA THR A 26 7.13 8.18 7.03
C THR A 26 8.15 9.23 6.61
N ASN A 27 7.71 10.39 6.12
CA ASN A 27 8.57 11.55 5.82
C ASN A 27 8.59 12.59 6.95
N THR A 28 7.89 12.35 8.06
CA THR A 28 7.75 13.31 9.15
C THR A 28 8.25 12.75 10.47
N GLY A 29 8.72 13.63 11.36
CA GLY A 29 9.11 13.28 12.74
C GLY A 29 10.32 12.35 12.82
N ASP A 30 10.43 11.61 13.92
CA ASP A 30 11.54 10.68 14.15
C ASP A 30 11.51 9.48 13.20
N PHE A 31 10.34 9.14 12.65
CA PHE A 31 10.22 8.08 11.66
C PHE A 31 10.95 8.38 10.35
N ALA A 32 11.12 9.66 10.00
CA ALA A 32 11.89 10.05 8.83
C ALA A 32 13.37 9.65 8.94
N LYS A 33 13.88 9.54 10.17
CA LYS A 33 15.28 9.24 10.53
C LYS A 33 15.57 7.73 10.55
N ASP A 34 14.55 6.89 10.73
CA ASP A 34 14.68 5.43 10.61
C ASP A 34 14.55 4.99 9.15
N TYR A 35 15.66 5.08 8.41
CA TYR A 35 15.71 4.75 6.99
C TYR A 35 15.37 3.29 6.70
N GLY A 36 15.73 2.36 7.59
CA GLY A 36 15.50 0.93 7.40
C GLY A 36 14.02 0.58 7.50
N LEU A 37 13.37 1.01 8.59
CA LEU A 37 11.96 0.77 8.81
C LEU A 37 11.08 1.52 7.80
N LYS A 38 11.45 2.76 7.49
CA LYS A 38 10.80 3.58 6.45
C LYS A 38 10.78 2.86 5.10
N ASP A 39 11.93 2.35 4.67
CA ASP A 39 12.03 1.68 3.36
C ASP A 39 11.23 0.38 3.32
N GLN A 40 11.29 -0.44 4.37
CA GLN A 40 10.52 -1.69 4.46
C GLN A 40 9.01 -1.44 4.38
N ILE A 41 8.49 -0.46 5.12
CA ILE A 41 7.07 -0.14 5.15
C ILE A 41 6.60 0.43 3.80
N ARG A 42 7.41 1.30 3.18
CA ARG A 42 7.10 1.85 1.85
C ARG A 42 7.01 0.76 0.81
N ARG A 43 8.00 -0.12 0.75
CA ARG A 43 8.00 -1.26 -0.20
C ARG A 43 6.81 -2.19 0.03
N ALA A 44 6.49 -2.51 1.29
CA ALA A 44 5.34 -3.35 1.63
C ALA A 44 4.00 -2.69 1.26
N THR A 45 3.90 -1.36 1.33
CA THR A 45 2.64 -0.67 1.01
C THR A 45 2.47 -0.47 -0.50
N VAL A 46 3.56 -0.21 -1.22
CA VAL A 46 3.55 -0.09 -2.70
C VAL A 46 3.28 -1.44 -3.37
N SER A 47 3.66 -2.57 -2.76
CA SER A 47 3.36 -3.89 -3.32
C SER A 47 1.86 -4.19 -3.39
N ILE A 48 1.02 -3.56 -2.57
CA ILE A 48 -0.44 -3.75 -2.58
C ILE A 48 -1.06 -3.37 -3.93
N PRO A 49 -1.01 -2.10 -4.39
CA PRO A 49 -1.56 -1.73 -5.69
C PRO A 49 -0.84 -2.43 -6.85
N SER A 50 0.45 -2.74 -6.73
CA SER A 50 1.19 -3.48 -7.77
C SER A 50 0.66 -4.90 -7.93
N ASN A 51 0.45 -5.64 -6.84
CA ASN A 51 -0.10 -6.99 -6.89
C ASN A 51 -1.56 -6.99 -7.38
N ILE A 52 -2.34 -5.95 -7.09
CA ILE A 52 -3.70 -5.81 -7.62
C ILE A 52 -3.66 -5.53 -9.13
N ALA A 53 -2.74 -4.68 -9.58
CA ALA A 53 -2.58 -4.41 -11.00
C ALA A 53 -2.16 -5.66 -11.78
N GLU A 54 -1.18 -6.41 -11.25
CA GLU A 54 -0.75 -7.67 -11.82
C GLU A 54 -1.83 -8.76 -11.73
N GLY A 55 -2.62 -8.79 -10.65
CA GLY A 55 -3.74 -9.71 -10.47
C GLY A 55 -4.92 -9.46 -11.41
N ASP A 56 -5.21 -8.19 -11.75
CA ASP A 56 -6.21 -7.80 -12.76
C ASP A 56 -5.80 -8.25 -14.16
N GLU A 57 -4.49 -8.16 -14.47
CA GLU A 57 -3.94 -8.65 -15.74
C GLU A 57 -3.89 -10.19 -15.80
N ARG A 58 -3.83 -10.88 -14.65
CA ARG A 58 -3.68 -12.35 -14.56
C ARG A 58 -4.89 -13.11 -14.00
N ALA A 59 -6.01 -12.45 -13.71
CA ALA A 59 -7.22 -13.04 -13.12
C ALA A 59 -7.00 -13.83 -11.80
N ARG A 60 -6.10 -13.37 -10.90
CA ARG A 60 -5.84 -14.00 -9.59
C ARG A 60 -6.12 -13.05 -8.43
N ASP A 61 -7.05 -13.43 -7.55
CA ASP A 61 -7.71 -12.54 -6.59
C ASP A 61 -7.48 -12.88 -5.09
N LYS A 62 -6.25 -13.20 -4.64
CA LYS A 62 -6.07 -13.63 -3.22
C LYS A 62 -4.91 -13.07 -2.38
N GLU A 63 -3.95 -12.30 -2.92
CA GLU A 63 -2.80 -11.86 -2.10
C GLU A 63 -2.88 -10.42 -1.54
N ALA A 64 -3.84 -9.60 -1.97
CA ALA A 64 -3.89 -8.19 -1.59
C ALA A 64 -4.26 -7.93 -0.11
N VAL A 65 -5.05 -8.82 0.51
CA VAL A 65 -5.61 -8.61 1.85
C VAL A 65 -4.55 -8.72 2.95
N ARG A 66 -3.57 -9.61 2.80
CA ARG A 66 -2.53 -9.87 3.82
C ARG A 66 -1.65 -8.64 4.08
N TYR A 67 -1.34 -7.87 3.04
CA TYR A 67 -0.51 -6.67 3.15
C TYR A 67 -1.28 -5.47 3.74
N PHE A 68 -2.61 -5.40 3.55
CA PHE A 68 -3.44 -4.35 4.14
C PHE A 68 -3.45 -4.41 5.68
N TYR A 69 -3.43 -5.61 6.26
CA TYR A 69 -3.35 -5.79 7.71
C TYR A 69 -2.03 -5.32 8.30
N ILE A 70 -0.91 -5.52 7.58
CA ILE A 70 0.42 -5.05 8.02
C ILE A 70 0.45 -3.52 8.06
N GLY A 71 -0.07 -2.85 7.02
CA GLY A 71 -0.14 -1.38 6.98
C GLY A 71 -1.02 -0.79 8.09
N LYS A 72 -2.16 -1.45 8.40
CA LYS A 72 -3.06 -1.02 9.48
C LYS A 72 -2.44 -1.17 10.87
N PHE A 73 -1.73 -2.27 11.10
CA PHE A 73 -1.04 -2.53 12.36
C PHE A 73 0.08 -1.50 12.59
N MET A 74 0.85 -1.18 11.55
CA MET A 74 1.93 -0.20 11.62
C MET A 74 1.42 1.23 11.85
N GLY A 75 0.29 1.61 11.23
CA GLY A 75 -0.36 2.91 11.47
C GLY A 75 -0.92 3.09 12.89
N HIS A 76 -1.18 1.99 13.60
CA HIS A 76 -1.55 2.02 15.02
C HIS A 76 -0.30 2.14 15.91
N LEU A 77 0.79 1.45 15.54
CA LEU A 77 2.08 1.54 16.25
C LEU A 77 2.68 2.96 16.22
N LEU A 78 2.37 3.74 15.17
CA LEU A 78 2.86 5.12 14.99
C LEU A 78 2.02 6.20 15.69
N ARG A 79 0.95 5.82 16.40
CA ARG A 79 0.12 6.75 17.17
C ARG A 79 0.45 6.78 18.67
N TYR A 80 1.40 5.95 19.08
CA TYR A 80 2.02 5.95 20.41
C TYR A 80 3.48 6.38 20.27
#